data_AF-A0A972AE79-F1
#
_entry.id   AF-A0A972AE79-F1
#
_cell.length_a   1.000
_cell.length_b   1.000
_cell.length_c   1.000
_cell.angle_alpha   90.00
_cell.angle_beta   90.00
_cell.angle_gamma   90.00
#
_symmetry.space_group_name_H-M   'P 1'
#
loop_
_entity.id
_entity.type
_entity.pdbx_description
1 polymer ?
#
loop_
_entity_poly.entity_id
_entity_poly.type
_entity_poly.pdbx_seq_one_letter_code
_entity_poly.pdbx_strand_id
1 'polypeptide(L)'
;MFGSKESKIARLIKRGKWDAISRKYLNSDTETKIILARECAKSKNPGVNSILSTLTRDSDSNVQLEAVKALQVTGKEHEVAQLQWLLNQVPEDNSEMIKAIELAIDSCRGRR
;
A
#
# COMPACT_ATOMS: atom_id res chain seq x y z
N MET A 1 2.76 23.51 1.07
CA MET A 1 3.73 23.04 2.09
C MET A 1 3.37 21.62 2.52
N PHE A 2 3.74 20.59 1.75
CA PHE A 2 3.37 19.18 2.03
C PHE A 2 4.42 18.38 2.82
N GLY A 3 5.65 18.90 2.96
CA GLY A 3 6.76 18.14 3.56
C GLY A 3 6.65 17.81 5.05
N SER A 4 5.74 18.43 5.81
CA SER A 4 5.62 18.18 7.26
C SER A 4 4.84 16.89 7.59
N LYS A 5 3.88 16.50 6.74
CA LYS A 5 3.10 15.26 6.93
C LYS A 5 3.88 14.05 6.44
N GLU A 6 4.46 14.11 5.24
CA GLU A 6 5.31 13.07 4.66
C GLU A 6 6.45 12.68 5.61
N SER A 7 7.22 13.67 6.07
CA SER A 7 8.35 13.43 6.98
C SER A 7 7.93 12.82 8.33
N LYS A 8 6.75 13.20 8.85
CA LYS A 8 6.18 12.58 10.06
C LYS A 8 5.80 11.12 9.81
N ILE A 9 5.12 10.83 8.70
CA ILE A 9 4.72 9.46 8.32
C ILE A 9 5.97 8.59 8.14
N ALA A 10 6.93 9.03 7.34
CA ALA A 10 8.19 8.34 7.12
C ALA A 10 8.93 8.04 8.44
N ARG A 11 8.95 9.02 9.35
CA ARG A 11 9.57 8.86 10.68
C ARG A 11 8.81 7.88 11.57
N LEU A 12 7.47 7.84 11.51
CA LEU A 12 6.66 6.87 12.24
C LEU A 12 6.84 5.45 11.69
N ILE A 13 6.87 5.29 10.36
CA ILE A 13 7.13 4.02 9.67
C ILE A 13 8.51 3.50 10.04
N LYS A 14 9.53 4.36 10.00
CA LYS A 14 10.91 4.01 10.38
C LYS A 14 11.01 3.60 11.86
N ARG A 15 10.22 4.22 12.73
CA ARG A 15 10.14 3.88 14.16
C ARG A 15 9.22 2.69 14.46
N GLY A 16 8.53 2.13 13.47
CA GLY A 16 7.58 1.03 13.65
C GLY A 16 6.35 1.39 14.48
N LYS A 17 5.96 2.67 14.54
CA LYS A 17 4.78 3.14 15.30
C LYS A 17 3.48 2.91 14.53
N TRP A 18 3.18 1.65 14.22
CA TRP A 18 2.02 1.25 13.41
C TRP A 18 0.69 1.62 14.05
N ASP A 19 0.54 1.51 15.37
CA ASP A 19 -0.65 1.92 16.12
C ASP A 19 -1.04 3.38 15.89
N ALA A 20 -0.04 4.26 15.88
CA ALA A 20 -0.26 5.69 15.68
C ALA A 20 -0.59 5.98 14.22
N ILE A 21 0.05 5.26 13.29
CA ILE A 21 -0.24 5.36 11.85
C ILE A 21 -1.68 4.91 11.59
N SER A 22 -2.04 3.73 12.08
CA SER A 22 -3.36 3.13 11.93
C SER A 22 -4.45 4.05 12.48
N ARG A 23 -4.32 4.52 13.73
CA ARG A 23 -5.32 5.39 14.35
C ARG A 23 -5.45 6.77 13.72
N LYS A 24 -4.35 7.38 13.27
CA LYS A 24 -4.36 8.78 12.78
C LYS A 24 -4.46 8.92 11.27
N TYR A 25 -3.97 7.95 10.50
CA TYR A 25 -3.76 8.10 9.07
C TYR A 25 -4.68 7.19 8.23
N LEU A 26 -5.12 6.03 8.75
CA LEU A 26 -6.07 5.18 8.01
C LEU A 26 -7.48 5.78 7.94
N ASN A 27 -7.88 6.58 8.93
CA ASN A 27 -9.16 7.30 8.94
C ASN A 27 -9.04 8.77 8.51
N SER A 28 -7.91 9.14 7.90
CA SER A 28 -7.66 10.52 7.46
C SER A 28 -8.04 10.72 5.98
N ASP A 29 -7.77 11.92 5.47
CA ASP A 29 -8.04 12.30 4.08
C ASP A 29 -7.39 11.33 3.08
N THR A 30 -8.06 11.12 1.94
CA THR A 30 -7.58 10.29 0.82
C THR A 30 -6.15 10.62 0.39
N GLU A 31 -5.80 11.91 0.35
CA GLU A 31 -4.44 12.38 0.04
C GLU A 31 -3.40 11.89 1.07
N THR A 32 -3.77 11.88 2.35
CA THR A 32 -2.89 11.42 3.42
C THR A 32 -2.68 9.90 3.34
N LYS A 33 -3.70 9.13 2.94
CA LYS A 33 -3.59 7.69 2.68
C LYS A 33 -2.69 7.39 1.48
N ILE A 34 -2.79 8.18 0.40
CA ILE A 34 -1.90 8.07 -0.77
C ILE A 34 -0.44 8.32 -0.38
N ILE A 35 -0.19 9.39 0.38
CA ILE A 35 1.14 9.70 0.91
C ILE A 35 1.66 8.53 1.77
N LEU A 36 0.81 7.97 2.62
CA LEU A 36 1.16 6.82 3.45
C LEU A 36 1.58 5.61 2.62
N ALA A 37 0.84 5.26 1.57
CA ALA A 37 1.19 4.16 0.67
C ALA A 37 2.55 4.39 -0.01
N ARG A 38 2.80 5.61 -0.51
CA ARG A 38 4.08 5.97 -1.14
C ARG A 38 5.26 5.90 -0.18
N GLU A 39 5.10 6.37 1.06
CA GLU A 39 6.14 6.27 2.07
C GLU A 39 6.37 4.84 2.55
N CYS A 40 5.31 4.02 2.58
CA CYS A 40 5.43 2.58 2.79
C CYS A 40 6.30 1.94 1.71
N ALA A 41 6.10 2.27 0.42
CA ALA A 41 6.89 1.74 -0.71
C ALA A 41 8.40 1.99 -0.57
N LYS A 42 8.78 3.14 0.01
CA LYS A 42 10.19 3.51 0.24
C LYS A 42 10.79 2.82 1.47
N SER A 43 9.97 2.28 2.35
CA SER A 43 10.38 1.66 3.60
C SER A 43 10.56 0.16 3.45
N LYS A 44 11.68 -0.37 3.95
CA LYS A 44 11.95 -1.82 4.01
C LYS A 44 11.40 -2.49 5.26
N ASN A 45 10.61 -1.77 6.06
CA ASN A 45 10.12 -2.30 7.33
C ASN A 45 8.97 -3.27 7.08
N PRO A 46 9.04 -4.55 7.52
CA PRO A 46 8.00 -5.54 7.25
C PRO A 46 6.60 -5.14 7.76
N GLY A 47 6.50 -4.25 8.75
CA GLY A 47 5.20 -3.78 9.23
C GLY A 47 4.43 -2.88 8.25
N VAL A 48 5.07 -2.37 7.18
CA VAL A 48 4.35 -1.58 6.14
C VAL A 48 3.33 -2.42 5.40
N ASN A 49 3.60 -3.71 5.26
CA ASN A 49 2.73 -4.65 4.56
C ASN A 49 1.33 -4.68 5.20
N SER A 50 1.24 -4.78 6.53
CA SER A 50 -0.04 -4.74 7.24
C SER A 50 -0.84 -3.45 7.01
N ILE A 51 -0.15 -2.30 6.90
CA ILE A 51 -0.78 -1.02 6.55
C ILE A 51 -1.30 -1.07 5.11
N LEU A 52 -0.47 -1.52 4.16
CA LEU A 52 -0.81 -1.62 2.74
C LEU A 52 -1.97 -2.60 2.50
N SER A 53 -1.98 -3.75 3.19
CA SER A 53 -3.09 -4.71 3.20
C SER A 53 -4.39 -4.08 3.66
N THR A 54 -4.34 -3.08 4.54
CA THR A 54 -5.53 -2.33 4.96
C THR A 54 -5.94 -1.30 3.90
N LEU A 55 -4.97 -0.58 3.32
CA LEU A 55 -5.22 0.43 2.28
C LEU A 55 -5.72 -0.18 0.95
N THR A 56 -5.36 -1.42 0.64
CA THR A 56 -5.91 -2.14 -0.53
C THR A 56 -7.39 -2.48 -0.39
N ARG A 57 -7.95 -2.41 0.82
CA ARG A 57 -9.39 -2.61 1.10
C ARG A 57 -10.15 -1.30 1.27
N ASP A 58 -9.50 -0.17 0.98
CA ASP A 58 -10.12 1.15 1.07
C ASP A 58 -11.17 1.33 -0.04
N SER A 59 -12.15 2.21 0.20
CA SER A 59 -13.20 2.52 -0.79
C SER A 59 -12.68 3.39 -1.94
N ASP A 60 -11.58 4.11 -1.73
CA ASP A 60 -10.98 5.00 -2.74
C ASP A 60 -10.09 4.21 -3.71
N SER A 61 -10.47 4.15 -4.98
CA SER A 61 -9.68 3.47 -6.03
C SER A 61 -8.26 4.02 -6.18
N ASN A 62 -8.06 5.33 -5.98
CA ASN A 62 -6.73 5.95 -6.00
C ASN A 62 -5.83 5.46 -4.87
N VAL A 63 -6.40 5.26 -3.67
CA VAL A 63 -5.66 4.75 -2.52
C VAL A 63 -5.30 3.29 -2.72
N GLN A 64 -6.25 2.48 -3.22
CA GLN A 64 -6.00 1.09 -3.56
C GLN A 64 -4.87 0.95 -4.58
N LEU A 65 -4.89 1.74 -5.65
CA LEU A 65 -3.88 1.69 -6.71
C LEU A 65 -2.48 2.01 -6.17
N GLU A 66 -2.34 3.06 -5.35
CA GLU A 66 -1.07 3.42 -4.73
C GLU A 66 -0.61 2.37 -3.72
N ALA A 67 -1.54 1.74 -2.99
CA ALA A 67 -1.22 0.65 -2.07
C ALA A 67 -0.71 -0.60 -2.81
N VAL A 68 -1.31 -0.94 -3.96
CA VAL A 68 -0.85 -2.04 -4.82
C VAL A 68 0.54 -1.76 -5.37
N LYS A 69 0.78 -0.54 -5.88
CA LYS A 69 2.12 -0.11 -6.35
C LYS A 69 3.16 -0.19 -5.22
N ALA A 70 2.79 0.14 -4.00
CA ALA A 70 3.67 -0.02 -2.85
C ALA A 70 3.92 -1.49 -2.47
N LEU A 71 2.92 -2.35 -2.58
CA LEU A 71 3.05 -3.80 -2.38
C LEU A 71 3.93 -4.45 -3.46
N GLN A 72 3.94 -3.93 -4.69
CA GLN A 72 4.91 -4.38 -5.69
C GLN A 72 6.37 -4.25 -5.20
N VAL A 73 6.66 -3.19 -4.46
CA VAL A 73 8.02 -2.89 -3.96
C VAL A 73 8.30 -3.53 -2.60
N THR A 74 7.32 -3.63 -1.71
CA THR A 74 7.52 -4.08 -0.32
C THR A 74 6.97 -5.46 -0.04
N GLY A 75 6.06 -5.92 -0.90
CA GLY A 75 5.35 -7.17 -0.79
C GLY A 75 6.28 -8.38 -0.82
N LYS A 76 5.76 -9.43 -0.21
CA LYS A 76 6.38 -10.75 -0.11
C LYS A 76 5.38 -11.77 -0.63
N GLU A 77 5.81 -13.01 -0.78
CA GLU A 77 4.97 -14.12 -1.22
C GLU A 77 3.62 -14.21 -0.47
N HIS A 78 3.59 -13.88 0.82
CA HIS A 78 2.34 -13.90 1.61
C HIS A 78 1.26 -12.91 1.13
N GLU A 79 1.65 -11.81 0.47
CA GLU A 79 0.71 -10.79 -0.05
C GLU A 79 0.11 -11.19 -1.40
N VAL A 80 0.70 -12.19 -2.08
CA VAL A 80 0.24 -12.64 -3.40
C VAL A 80 -1.21 -13.10 -3.34
N ALA A 81 -1.60 -13.83 -2.30
CA ALA A 81 -2.97 -14.28 -2.13
C ALA A 81 -3.95 -13.10 -2.00
N GLN A 82 -3.55 -12.03 -1.31
CA GLN A 82 -4.36 -10.83 -1.16
C GLN A 82 -4.48 -10.07 -2.50
N LEU A 83 -3.38 -9.95 -3.24
CA LEU A 83 -3.37 -9.31 -4.56
C LEU A 83 -4.24 -10.09 -5.56
N GLN A 84 -4.17 -11.43 -5.56
CA GLN A 84 -5.04 -12.27 -6.39
C GLN A 84 -6.52 -12.15 -6.00
N TRP A 85 -6.82 -12.06 -4.71
CA TRP A 85 -8.19 -11.80 -4.26
C TRP A 85 -8.68 -10.42 -4.75
N LEU A 86 -7.83 -9.39 -4.67
CA LEU A 86 -8.15 -8.06 -5.18
C LEU A 86 -8.38 -8.07 -6.69
N LEU A 87 -7.57 -8.81 -7.46
CA LEU A 87 -7.74 -8.97 -8.90
C LEU A 87 -9.14 -9.48 -9.27
N ASN A 88 -9.66 -10.44 -8.51
CA ASN A 88 -11.01 -10.98 -8.71
C ASN A 88 -12.14 -10.03 -8.30
N GLN A 89 -11.85 -9.02 -7.48
CA GLN A 89 -12.83 -8.02 -7.05
C GLN A 89 -12.88 -6.81 -7.98
N VAL A 90 -11.78 -6.52 -8.68
CA VAL A 90 -11.68 -5.38 -9.58
C VAL A 90 -12.39 -5.69 -10.90
N PRO A 91 -13.30 -4.83 -11.39
CA PRO A 91 -13.96 -5.03 -12.68
C PRO A 91 -12.94 -4.97 -13.83
N GLU A 92 -13.15 -5.81 -14.84
CA GLU A 92 -12.24 -5.97 -16.00
C GLU A 92 -11.98 -4.67 -16.78
N ASP A 93 -12.90 -3.71 -16.69
CA ASP A 93 -12.76 -2.38 -17.31
C ASP A 93 -11.61 -1.55 -16.71
N ASN A 94 -11.17 -1.84 -15.48
CA ASN A 94 -10.09 -1.10 -14.83
C ASN A 94 -8.71 -1.68 -15.15
N SER A 95 -8.32 -1.56 -16.43
CA SER A 95 -7.07 -2.09 -16.96
C SER A 95 -5.81 -1.57 -16.25
N GLU A 96 -5.84 -0.35 -15.67
CA GLU A 96 -4.70 0.20 -14.93
C GLU A 96 -4.48 -0.55 -13.61
N MET A 97 -5.56 -0.81 -12.87
CA MET A 97 -5.50 -1.50 -11.59
C MET A 97 -5.13 -2.98 -11.75
N ILE A 98 -5.69 -3.64 -12.77
CA ILE A 98 -5.35 -5.02 -13.13
C ILE A 98 -3.86 -5.14 -13.41
N LYS A 99 -3.30 -4.29 -14.29
CA LYS A 99 -1.87 -4.28 -14.60
C LYS A 99 -1.01 -4.03 -13.36
N ALA A 100 -1.41 -3.10 -12.50
CA ALA A 100 -0.68 -2.82 -11.27
C ALA A 100 -0.65 -4.05 -10.33
N ILE A 101 -1.77 -4.76 -10.22
CA ILE A 101 -1.89 -5.97 -9.39
C ILE A 101 -1.05 -7.11 -9.96
N GLU A 102 -1.11 -7.35 -11.27
CA GLU A 102 -0.30 -8.37 -11.94
C GLU A 102 1.21 -8.10 -11.74
N LEU A 103 1.66 -6.87 -11.97
CA LEU A 103 3.05 -6.46 -11.74
C LEU A 103 3.47 -6.64 -10.27
N ALA A 104 2.56 -6.35 -9.33
CA ALA A 104 2.80 -6.56 -7.91
C ALA A 104 2.95 -8.05 -7.56
N ILE A 105 2.08 -8.90 -8.12
CA ILE A 105 2.14 -10.36 -7.96
C ILE A 105 3.46 -10.91 -8.49
N ASP A 106 3.84 -10.53 -9.70
CA ASP A 106 5.09 -11.00 -10.33
C ASP A 106 6.31 -10.56 -9.52
N SER A 107 6.32 -9.31 -9.04
CA SER A 107 7.40 -8.79 -8.19
C SER A 107 7.47 -9.51 -6.84
N CYS A 108 6.32 -9.89 -6.26
CA CYS A 108 6.27 -10.65 -5.02
C CYS A 108 6.70 -12.11 -5.19
N ARG A 109 6.38 -12.74 -6.34
CA ARG A 109 6.74 -14.13 -6.68
C ARG A 109 8.20 -14.28 -7.12
N GLY A 110 8.74 -13.29 -7.82
CA GLY A 110 10.09 -13.32 -8.39
C GLY A 110 11.22 -13.10 -7.38
N ARG A 111 10.91 -12.70 -6.14
CA ARG A 111 11.88 -12.61 -5.04
C ARG A 111 12.12 -13.99 -4.43
N ARG A 112 12.76 -14.88 -5.19
CA ARG A 112 13.33 -16.14 -4.71
C ARG A 112 14.82 -16.01 -4.50
#